data_AF-A0A370ETI9-F1
#
_entry.id   AF-A0A370ETI9-F1
#
_cell.length_a   1.000
_cell.length_b   1.000
_cell.length_c   1.000
_cell.angle_alpha   90.00
_cell.angle_beta   90.00
_cell.angle_gamma   90.00
#
_symmetry.space_group_name_H-M   'P 1'
#
loop_
_entity.id
_entity.type
_entity.pdbx_description
1 polymer ?
#
loop_
_entity_poly.entity_id
_entity_poly.type
_entity_poly.pdbx_seq_one_letter_code
_entity_poly.pdbx_strand_id
1 'polypeptide(L)'
;MNGAQTFRKRVADVAAIQWTGDNPYAVRAFTGIHKVEPSGNHHVFTVQSGHGELYVEADNVWRDIEIGDWIVRGSRGFFPCRPDIFAQTYEEVEGGRS
;
A
#
# COMPACT_ATOMS: atom_id res chain seq x y z
N MET A 1 22.38 25.47 -19.88
CA MET A 1 21.78 24.29 -20.54
C MET A 1 21.65 23.21 -19.47
N ASN A 2 20.43 22.85 -19.05
CA ASN A 2 20.22 21.71 -18.16
C ASN A 2 19.92 20.49 -19.04
N GLY A 3 20.92 19.64 -19.25
CA GLY A 3 20.77 18.35 -19.92
C GLY A 3 20.13 17.31 -18.99
N ALA A 4 19.72 16.18 -19.56
CA ALA A 4 19.23 15.04 -18.79
C ALA A 4 20.31 14.55 -17.80
N GLN A 5 19.89 14.27 -16.56
CA GLN A 5 20.77 13.74 -15.51
C GLN A 5 20.27 12.38 -15.06
N THR A 6 21.20 11.45 -14.87
CA THR A 6 20.89 10.08 -14.44
C THR A 6 21.02 9.98 -12.92
N PHE A 7 20.01 9.42 -12.27
CA PHE A 7 20.00 9.17 -10.84
C PHE A 7 19.72 7.68 -10.58
N ARG A 8 20.28 7.13 -9.51
CA ARG A 8 19.94 5.80 -9.01
C ARG A 8 18.90 5.92 -7.90
N LYS A 9 17.87 5.06 -7.91
CA LYS A 9 16.88 4.96 -6.83
C LYS A 9 17.58 4.56 -5.53
N ARG A 10 17.30 5.24 -4.42
CA ARG A 10 17.66 4.71 -3.10
C ARG A 10 16.66 3.60 -2.79
N VAL A 11 17.13 2.36 -2.71
CA VAL A 11 16.30 1.21 -2.33
C VAL A 11 16.47 1.02 -0.82
N ALA A 12 15.39 1.19 -0.08
CA ALA A 12 15.31 0.84 1.33
C ALA A 12 14.28 -0.27 1.47
N ASP A 13 14.43 -1.10 2.50
CA ASP A 13 13.44 -2.12 2.83
C ASP A 13 12.08 -1.48 3.04
N VAL A 14 11.04 -2.12 2.50
CA VAL A 14 9.66 -1.67 2.62
C VAL A 14 8.85 -2.73 3.33
N ALA A 15 7.89 -2.29 4.13
CA ALA A 15 6.84 -3.17 4.63
C ALA A 15 5.72 -3.23 3.58
N ALA A 16 5.22 -4.43 3.30
CA ALA A 16 4.11 -4.64 2.39
C ALA A 16 3.22 -5.79 2.87
N ILE A 17 1.94 -5.72 2.52
CA ILE A 17 0.97 -6.81 2.73
C ILE A 17 0.16 -7.03 1.46
N GLN A 18 -0.08 -8.29 1.10
CA GLN A 18 -0.94 -8.60 -0.04
C GLN A 18 -2.42 -8.59 0.39
N TRP A 19 -3.28 -7.97 -0.43
CA TRP A 19 -4.72 -8.11 -0.30
C TRP A 19 -5.16 -9.45 -0.90
N THR A 20 -5.63 -10.38 -0.08
CA THR A 20 -5.97 -11.76 -0.53
C THR A 20 -7.47 -11.96 -0.74
N GLY A 21 -8.30 -10.96 -0.46
CA GLY A 21 -9.77 -11.08 -0.50
C GLY A 21 -10.38 -11.56 0.81
N ASP A 22 -9.61 -12.27 1.64
CA ASP A 22 -10.04 -12.89 2.89
C ASP A 22 -9.31 -12.35 4.13
N ASN A 23 -8.40 -11.38 3.98
CA ASN A 23 -7.60 -10.82 5.07
C ASN A 23 -7.89 -9.34 5.43
N PRO A 24 -9.15 -8.83 5.42
CA PRO A 24 -9.41 -7.40 5.49
C PRO A 24 -8.98 -6.79 6.83
N TYR A 25 -9.05 -7.58 7.91
CA TYR A 25 -8.59 -7.14 9.23
C TYR A 25 -7.08 -7.02 9.32
N ALA A 26 -6.33 -7.93 8.69
CA ALA A 26 -4.87 -7.84 8.63
C ALA A 26 -4.43 -6.62 7.83
N VAL A 27 -5.07 -6.37 6.69
CA VAL A 27 -4.82 -5.16 5.90
C VAL A 27 -5.16 -3.90 6.69
N ARG A 28 -6.31 -3.83 7.36
CA ARG A 28 -6.66 -2.67 8.21
C ARG A 28 -5.69 -2.46 9.36
N ALA A 29 -5.22 -3.53 9.98
CA ALA A 29 -4.21 -3.45 11.05
C ALA A 29 -2.88 -2.91 10.52
N PHE A 30 -2.50 -3.31 9.30
CA PHE A 30 -1.31 -2.81 8.62
C PHE A 30 -1.44 -1.34 8.20
N THR A 31 -2.59 -0.94 7.64
CA THR A 31 -2.78 0.39 7.06
C THR A 31 -3.26 1.45 8.05
N GLY A 32 -3.93 1.04 9.13
CA GLY A 32 -4.46 1.94 10.16
C GLY A 32 -5.63 2.83 9.70
N ILE A 33 -5.75 3.98 10.35
CA ILE A 33 -6.85 4.95 10.19
C ILE A 33 -6.32 6.18 9.45
N HIS A 34 -7.03 6.59 8.40
CA HIS A 34 -6.75 7.82 7.66
C HIS A 34 -7.34 9.04 8.37
N LYS A 35 -8.57 8.93 8.88
CA LYS A 35 -9.27 10.04 9.55
C LYS A 35 -10.12 9.56 10.72
N VAL A 36 -10.08 10.29 11.82
CA VAL A 36 -10.93 10.07 12.99
C VAL A 36 -12.05 11.10 12.97
N GLU A 37 -13.31 10.67 12.95
CA GLU A 37 -14.49 11.54 13.00
C GLU A 37 -15.47 11.08 14.09
N PRO A 38 -16.33 11.98 14.61
CA PRO A 38 -17.38 11.61 15.57
C PRO A 38 -18.37 10.56 15.03
N SER A 39 -18.57 10.52 13.71
CA SER A 39 -19.42 9.57 12.98
C SER A 39 -18.77 8.19 12.80
N GLY A 40 -17.46 8.06 13.05
CA GLY A 40 -16.70 6.84 12.86
C GLY A 40 -15.32 7.10 12.27
N ASN A 41 -14.42 6.14 12.42
CA ASN A 41 -13.09 6.22 11.84
C ASN A 41 -13.11 5.82 10.37
N HIS A 42 -12.42 6.59 9.53
CA HIS A 42 -12.17 6.25 8.13
C HIS A 42 -10.83 5.51 8.05
N HIS A 43 -10.88 4.21 7.81
CA HIS A 43 -9.70 3.38 7.61
C HIS A 43 -8.99 3.76 6.32
N VAL A 44 -7.66 3.57 6.27
CA VAL A 44 -6.91 3.72 5.01
C VAL A 44 -7.34 2.66 3.98
N PHE A 45 -7.77 1.48 4.44
CA PHE A 45 -8.30 0.41 3.61
C PHE A 45 -9.75 0.07 3.99
N THR A 46 -10.61 -0.03 2.98
CA THR A 46 -11.98 -0.50 3.14
C THR A 46 -12.35 -1.56 2.11
N VAL A 47 -13.42 -2.29 2.38
CA VAL A 47 -14.00 -3.25 1.44
C VAL A 47 -15.42 -2.83 1.19
N GLN A 48 -15.76 -2.58 -0.08
CA GLN A 48 -17.11 -2.27 -0.52
C GLN A 48 -17.57 -3.33 -1.51
N SER A 49 -18.67 -4.02 -1.22
CA SER A 49 -19.25 -5.02 -2.12
C SER A 49 -18.28 -6.11 -2.59
N GLY A 50 -17.28 -6.46 -1.77
CA GLY A 50 -16.25 -7.45 -2.10
C GLY A 50 -15.01 -6.88 -2.83
N HIS A 51 -15.01 -5.59 -3.14
CA HIS A 51 -13.87 -4.88 -3.74
C HIS A 51 -13.08 -4.12 -2.67
N GLY A 52 -11.76 -4.22 -2.73
CA GLY A 52 -10.88 -3.46 -1.84
C GLY A 52 -10.69 -2.05 -2.37
N GLU A 53 -10.72 -1.05 -1.49
CA GLU A 53 -10.36 0.32 -1.81
C GLU A 53 -9.29 0.80 -0.83
N LEU A 54 -8.26 1.46 -1.36
CA LEU A 54 -7.16 2.03 -0.60
C LEU A 54 -7.14 3.54 -0.79
N TYR A 55 -7.11 4.28 0.30
CA TYR A 55 -6.87 5.71 0.27
C TYR A 55 -5.38 5.98 0.07
N VAL A 56 -5.04 6.66 -1.03
CA VAL A 56 -3.68 7.04 -1.38
C VAL A 56 -3.47 8.51 -0.99
N GLU A 57 -2.74 8.73 0.10
CA GLU A 57 -2.51 10.06 0.68
C GLU A 57 -1.76 10.99 -0.26
N ALA A 58 -0.79 10.48 -1.02
CA ALA A 58 0.02 11.27 -1.95
C ALA A 58 -0.83 12.01 -3.00
N ASP A 59 -1.96 11.42 -3.41
CA ASP A 59 -2.87 11.95 -4.42
C ASP A 59 -4.21 12.42 -3.81
N ASN A 60 -4.42 12.21 -2.51
CA ASN A 60 -5.68 12.46 -1.79
C ASN A 60 -6.91 11.81 -2.49
N VAL A 61 -6.78 10.54 -2.89
CA VAL A 61 -7.81 9.82 -3.66
C VAL A 61 -7.94 8.37 -3.24
N TRP A 62 -9.15 7.82 -3.36
CA TRP A 62 -9.40 6.39 -3.23
C TRP A 62 -9.03 5.66 -4.53
N ARG A 63 -8.40 4.49 -4.40
CA ARG A 63 -8.03 3.62 -5.51
C ARG A 63 -8.59 2.23 -5.26
N ASP A 64 -9.21 1.67 -6.29
CA ASP A 64 -9.60 0.27 -6.29
C ASP A 64 -8.35 -0.61 -6.27
N ILE A 65 -8.41 -1.69 -5.50
CA ILE A 65 -7.40 -2.74 -5.48
C ILE A 65 -8.06 -4.11 -5.68
N GLU A 66 -7.36 -4.97 -6.41
CA GLU A 66 -7.82 -6.32 -6.71
C GLU A 66 -7.16 -7.35 -5.80
N ILE A 67 -7.77 -8.53 -5.70
CA ILE A 67 -7.16 -9.67 -5.01
C ILE A 67 -5.81 -9.98 -5.68
N GLY A 68 -4.77 -10.06 -4.85
CA GLY A 68 -3.39 -10.27 -5.27
C GLY A 68 -2.56 -8.97 -5.29
N ASP A 69 -3.19 -7.80 -5.27
CA ASP A 69 -2.45 -6.54 -5.19
C ASP A 69 -1.74 -6.40 -3.83
N TRP A 70 -0.53 -5.87 -3.89
CA TRP A 70 0.26 -5.53 -2.72
C TRP A 70 -0.02 -4.11 -2.27
N ILE A 71 -0.10 -3.90 -0.97
CA ILE A 71 -0.20 -2.58 -0.34
C ILE A 71 1.15 -2.32 0.29
N VAL A 72 1.88 -1.34 -0.24
CA VAL A 72 3.24 -1.02 0.17
C VAL A 72 3.22 0.24 1.03
N ARG A 73 3.95 0.22 2.15
CA ARG A 73 4.12 1.39 3.01
C ARG A 73 5.23 2.28 2.45
N GLY A 74 4.86 3.46 1.98
CA GLY A 74 5.77 4.51 1.56
C GLY A 74 6.00 5.58 2.63
N SER A 75 6.79 6.60 2.28
CA SER A 75 7.04 7.76 3.14
C SER A 75 5.84 8.73 3.23
N ARG A 76 4.86 8.60 2.33
CA ARG A 76 3.65 9.43 2.24
C ARG A 76 2.39 8.55 2.28
N GLY A 77 2.33 7.64 3.25
CA GLY A 77 1.23 6.71 3.40
C GLY A 77 1.40 5.43 2.59
N PHE A 78 0.29 4.85 2.13
CA PHE A 78 0.23 3.55 1.47
C PHE A 78 -0.13 3.69 -0.01
N PHE A 79 0.35 2.76 -0.83
CA PHE A 79 0.02 2.72 -2.25
C PHE A 79 -0.14 1.28 -2.74
N PRO A 80 -1.01 1.04 -3.74
CA PRO A 80 -1.18 -0.29 -4.32
C PRO A 80 -0.04 -0.59 -5.31
N CYS A 81 0.30 -1.86 -5.45
CA CYS A 81 1.31 -2.36 -6.36
C CYS A 81 0.83 -3.70 -6.93
N ARG A 82 0.73 -3.79 -8.27
CA ARG A 82 0.33 -5.02 -8.93
C ARG A 82 1.35 -6.14 -8.65
N PRO A 83 0.91 -7.40 -8.49
CA PRO A 83 1.79 -8.50 -8.07
C PRO A 83 2.99 -8.73 -9.00
N ASP A 84 2.81 -8.58 -10.31
CA ASP A 84 3.86 -8.67 -11.31
C ASP A 84 4.90 -7.56 -11.19
N ILE A 85 4.48 -6.32 -10.90
CA ILE A 85 5.38 -5.19 -10.65
C ILE A 85 6.10 -5.37 -9.32
N PHE A 86 5.40 -5.82 -8.28
CA PHE A 86 5.95 -6.03 -6.94
C PHE A 86 7.10 -7.06 -6.99
N ALA A 87 6.87 -8.22 -7.60
CA ALA A 87 7.86 -9.30 -7.71
C ALA A 87 9.10 -8.90 -8.54
N GLN A 88 8.96 -7.97 -9.49
CA GLN A 88 10.10 -7.42 -10.24
C GLN A 88 10.88 -6.34 -9.47
N THR A 89 10.27 -5.75 -8.44
CA THR A 89 10.81 -4.57 -7.74
C THR A 89 11.40 -4.90 -6.37
N TYR A 90 10.82 -5.88 -5.67
CA TYR A 90 11.14 -6.20 -4.29
C TYR A 90 11.49 -7.67 -4.13
N GLU A 91 12.39 -7.95 -3.20
CA GLU A 91 12.74 -9.28 -2.73
C GLU A 91 12.43 -9.38 -1.24
N GLU A 92 12.10 -10.58 -0.77
CA GLU A 92 11.86 -10.82 0.64
C GLU A 92 13.20 -10.75 1.40
N VAL A 93 13.23 -10.00 2.51
CA VAL A 93 14.40 -9.92 3.37
C VAL A 93 14.30 -11.00 4.44
N GLU A 94 15.21 -11.97 4.45
CA GLU A 94 15.23 -13.02 5.48
C GLU A 94 15.37 -12.39 6.88
N GLY A 95 14.42 -12.67 7.78
CA GLY A 95 14.46 -12.25 9.19
C GLY A 95 13.25 -11.44 9.68
N GLY A 96 12.32 -11.06 8.80
CA GLY A 96 11.10 -10.33 9.15
C GLY A 96 9.98 -11.20 9.76
N ARG A 97 10.24 -11.91 10.86
CA ARG A 97 9.16 -12.46 11.70
C ARG A 97 8.92 -11.53 12.88
N SER A 98 7.77 -10.86 12.90
CA SER A 98 7.15 -10.37 14.15
C SER A 98 6.33 -11.49 14.78
#